data_AF-A0A0A1H0G1-F1
#
_entry.id   AF-A0A0A1H0G1-F1
#
_cell.length_a   1.000
_cell.length_b   1.000
_cell.length_c   1.000
_cell.angle_alpha   90.00
_cell.angle_beta   90.00
_cell.angle_gamma   90.00
#
_symmetry.space_group_name_H-M   'P 1'
#
loop_
_entity.id
_entity.type
_entity.pdbx_description
1 polymer ?
#
loop_
_entity_poly.entity_id
_entity_poly.type
_entity_poly.pdbx_seq_one_letter_code
_entity_poly.pdbx_strand_id
1 'polypeptide(L)'
;MEHKAKFCPNCGKSLKNEPEFCPFCGYNLQKYWKAYDQVVEKNETTDVNSSERELKDTGEKRPPRKHKRSRLIIIITAITVLAAVLIFFIWRSVNNENDNTTSQAKNSLQSGKVKKKGSHTKVVSSSNSSTSASSSAAKPNQLSATALTPSQTAAAIAYYADEEGYWQFNFTQENYLETFEETTPDNYDLSVPGDDNVQYEIRMAGTGSGGSSIYTLNGGTEVNIYSISDDGTNNSDDYTALTTVSLSNIVKYINDNNSVEDVNTIAKYSTIEDDR
;
A
#
# COMPACT_ATOMS: atom_id res chain seq x y z
N MET A 1 -21.61 -34.01 -1.15
CA MET A 1 -21.24 -33.16 0.00
C MET A 1 -19.91 -32.53 -0.36
N GLU A 2 -19.96 -31.28 -0.82
CA GLU A 2 -18.80 -30.55 -1.29
C GLU A 2 -18.18 -29.83 -0.08
N HIS A 3 -16.99 -30.24 0.34
CA HIS A 3 -16.33 -29.58 1.46
C HIS A 3 -15.66 -28.29 0.93
N LYS A 4 -16.20 -27.12 1.29
CA LYS A 4 -15.52 -25.83 1.07
C LYS A 4 -14.12 -25.94 1.70
N ALA A 5 -13.08 -25.78 0.89
CA ALA A 5 -11.71 -25.79 1.37
C ALA A 5 -11.50 -24.59 2.32
N LYS A 6 -10.95 -24.86 3.51
CA LYS A 6 -10.57 -23.83 4.50
C LYS A 6 -9.06 -23.65 4.48
N PHE A 7 -8.52 -22.57 5.04
CA PHE A 7 -7.07 -22.33 5.07
C PHE A 7 -6.54 -22.20 6.49
N CYS A 8 -5.29 -22.62 6.72
CA CYS A 8 -4.64 -22.43 8.02
C CYS A 8 -4.12 -20.98 8.14
N PRO A 9 -4.50 -20.21 9.18
CA PRO A 9 -4.07 -18.82 9.34
C PRO A 9 -2.58 -18.67 9.69
N ASN A 10 -1.91 -19.76 10.12
CA ASN A 10 -0.48 -19.72 10.46
C ASN A 10 0.43 -20.11 9.29
N CYS A 11 0.00 -21.03 8.40
CA CYS A 11 0.87 -21.52 7.33
C CYS A 11 0.27 -21.43 5.91
N GLY A 12 -0.94 -20.88 5.77
CA GLY A 12 -1.60 -20.63 4.49
C GLY A 12 -2.00 -21.88 3.69
N LYS A 13 -1.74 -23.09 4.19
CA LYS A 13 -2.08 -24.33 3.47
C LYS A 13 -3.57 -24.63 3.58
N SER A 14 -4.14 -25.15 2.50
CA SER A 14 -5.53 -25.59 2.48
C SER A 14 -5.72 -26.79 3.42
N LEU A 15 -6.75 -26.69 4.23
CA LEU A 15 -7.20 -27.66 5.19
C LEU A 15 -8.38 -28.41 4.57
N LYS A 16 -8.25 -29.73 4.53
CA LYS A 16 -9.38 -30.60 4.27
C LYS A 16 -10.09 -30.78 5.62
N ASN A 17 -11.34 -30.30 5.71
CA ASN A 17 -12.18 -30.27 6.91
C ASN A 17 -11.77 -29.21 7.95
N GLU A 18 -12.29 -29.34 9.17
CA GLU A 18 -12.05 -28.47 10.33
C GLU A 18 -11.17 -29.17 11.39
N PRO A 19 -9.89 -29.45 11.09
CA PRO A 19 -9.02 -30.12 12.07
C PRO A 19 -8.75 -29.21 13.28
N GLU A 20 -8.63 -29.80 14.47
CA GLU A 20 -8.30 -29.06 15.70
C GLU A 20 -6.90 -28.43 15.65
N PHE A 21 -5.97 -29.10 14.98
CA PHE A 21 -4.61 -28.62 14.72
C PHE A 21 -4.26 -28.73 13.24
N CYS A 22 -3.54 -27.75 12.71
CA CYS A 22 -3.09 -27.77 11.32
C CYS A 22 -2.11 -28.94 11.10
N PRO A 23 -2.39 -29.86 10.15
CA PRO A 23 -1.53 -31.02 9.90
C PRO A 23 -0.18 -30.65 9.28
N PHE A 24 -0.01 -29.41 8.81
CA PHE A 24 1.22 -28.96 8.15
C PHE A 24 2.14 -28.12 9.03
N CYS A 25 1.61 -27.43 10.04
CA CYS A 25 2.39 -26.52 10.89
C CYS A 25 2.10 -26.66 12.39
N GLY A 26 1.15 -27.50 12.80
CA GLY A 26 0.81 -27.74 14.20
C GLY A 26 0.02 -26.61 14.89
N TYR A 27 -0.42 -25.59 14.15
CA TYR A 27 -1.20 -24.48 14.72
C TYR A 27 -2.57 -24.94 15.25
N ASN A 28 -2.98 -24.50 16.45
CA ASN A 28 -4.29 -24.80 17.01
C ASN A 28 -5.38 -23.93 16.37
N LEU A 29 -6.40 -24.55 15.79
CA LEU A 29 -7.44 -23.92 14.98
C LEU A 29 -8.78 -23.78 15.73
N GLN A 30 -8.88 -24.16 17.01
CA GLN A 30 -10.15 -24.13 17.73
C GLN A 30 -10.77 -22.73 17.83
N LYS A 31 -9.94 -21.70 18.03
CA LYS A 31 -10.41 -20.31 18.06
C LYS A 31 -10.85 -19.83 16.67
N TYR A 32 -10.15 -20.29 15.64
CA TYR A 32 -10.44 -19.96 14.25
C TYR A 32 -11.79 -20.54 13.79
N TRP A 33 -12.12 -21.78 14.14
CA TRP A 33 -13.41 -22.39 13.80
C TRP A 33 -14.60 -21.71 14.48
N LYS A 34 -14.47 -21.37 15.77
CA LYS A 34 -15.54 -20.68 16.51
C LYS A 34 -15.88 -19.31 15.92
N ALA A 35 -14.87 -18.59 15.43
CA ALA A 35 -15.08 -17.30 14.76
C ALA A 35 -15.71 -17.50 13.37
N TYR A 36 -15.29 -18.53 12.63
CA TYR A 36 -15.80 -18.86 11.30
C TYR A 36 -17.30 -19.23 11.31
N ASP A 37 -17.74 -20.05 12.27
CA ASP A 37 -19.14 -20.50 12.34
C ASP A 37 -20.11 -19.33 12.61
N GLN A 38 -19.67 -18.31 13.36
CA GLN A 38 -20.47 -17.11 13.64
C GLN A 38 -20.70 -16.22 12.41
N VAL A 39 -19.81 -16.27 11.42
CA VAL A 39 -19.94 -15.50 10.17
C VAL A 39 -20.80 -16.24 9.15
N VAL A 40 -20.80 -17.57 9.18
CA VAL A 40 -21.61 -18.40 8.27
C VAL A 40 -23.08 -18.41 8.67
N GLU A 41 -23.40 -18.48 9.98
CA GLU A 41 -24.78 -18.52 10.48
C GLU A 41 -25.56 -17.22 10.17
N LYS A 42 -24.88 -16.08 10.03
CA LYS A 42 -25.52 -14.79 9.70
C LYS A 42 -25.88 -14.65 8.21
N ASN A 43 -25.28 -15.45 7.34
CA ASN A 43 -25.39 -15.34 5.88
C ASN A 43 -26.31 -16.41 5.25
N GLU A 44 -26.90 -17.33 6.03
CA GLU A 44 -27.72 -18.45 5.54
C GLU A 44 -29.24 -18.25 5.66
N THR A 45 -29.73 -17.06 6.06
CA THR A 45 -31.18 -16.80 6.24
C THR A 45 -31.87 -15.98 5.15
N THR A 46 -31.23 -15.69 4.01
CA THR A 46 -31.88 -14.91 2.94
C THR A 46 -31.72 -15.57 1.57
N ASP A 47 -32.23 -16.78 1.39
CA ASP A 47 -32.73 -17.18 0.06
C ASP A 47 -33.66 -18.39 0.11
N VAL A 48 -34.96 -18.15 0.34
CA VAL A 48 -36.01 -18.89 -0.39
C VAL A 48 -37.27 -18.01 -0.48
N ASN A 49 -37.73 -17.83 -1.71
CA ASN A 49 -39.14 -17.67 -2.11
C ASN A 49 -39.59 -16.27 -2.56
N SER A 50 -39.43 -15.97 -3.86
CA SER A 50 -40.48 -15.30 -4.65
C SER A 50 -40.18 -15.41 -6.15
N SER A 51 -40.46 -16.59 -6.71
CA SER A 51 -40.87 -16.70 -8.11
C SER A 51 -42.40 -16.64 -8.17
N GLU A 52 -42.88 -15.81 -9.09
CA GLU A 52 -44.26 -15.70 -9.59
C GLU A 52 -45.15 -14.61 -8.96
N ARG A 53 -45.20 -13.45 -9.62
CA ARG A 53 -46.47 -12.84 -10.00
C ARG A 53 -46.33 -11.99 -11.27
N GLU A 54 -47.19 -12.33 -12.23
CA GLU A 54 -47.32 -11.75 -13.55
C GLU A 54 -47.56 -10.23 -13.58
N LEU A 55 -46.88 -9.61 -14.54
CA LEU A 55 -47.35 -8.64 -15.53
C LEU A 55 -48.66 -7.86 -15.20
N LYS A 56 -48.50 -6.57 -14.86
CA LYS A 56 -49.40 -5.52 -15.35
C LYS A 56 -48.61 -4.28 -15.76
N ASP A 57 -48.55 -4.14 -17.08
CA ASP A 57 -48.28 -2.92 -17.83
C ASP A 57 -49.31 -1.84 -17.49
N THR A 58 -48.84 -0.71 -16.97
CA THR A 58 -49.41 0.61 -17.23
C THR A 58 -48.27 1.62 -17.23
N GLY A 59 -47.89 2.09 -18.43
CA GLY A 59 -46.88 3.10 -18.61
C GLY A 59 -47.25 4.45 -18.00
N GLU A 60 -46.30 5.04 -17.27
CA GLU A 60 -46.27 6.48 -17.04
C GLU A 60 -44.82 7.00 -17.11
N LYS A 61 -44.61 7.96 -18.01
CA LYS A 61 -43.31 8.53 -18.40
C LYS A 61 -42.63 9.21 -17.21
N ARG A 62 -41.50 8.67 -16.75
CA ARG A 62 -40.61 9.38 -15.82
C ARG A 62 -39.63 10.27 -16.60
N PRO A 63 -39.45 11.55 -16.22
CA PRO A 63 -38.62 12.50 -16.96
C PRO A 63 -37.11 12.21 -16.81
N PRO A 64 -36.28 12.54 -17.82
CA PRO A 64 -34.83 12.36 -17.74
C PRO A 64 -34.22 13.34 -16.73
N ARG A 65 -33.59 12.82 -15.68
CA ARG A 65 -32.79 13.62 -14.74
C ARG A 65 -31.49 14.07 -15.43
N LYS A 66 -31.53 15.27 -16.01
CA LYS A 66 -30.32 16.07 -16.27
C LYS A 66 -29.84 16.69 -14.96
N HIS A 67 -28.61 16.38 -14.56
CA HIS A 67 -27.76 17.33 -13.83
C HIS A 67 -26.29 17.15 -14.23
N LYS A 68 -25.95 17.60 -15.45
CA LYS A 68 -24.59 17.98 -15.84
C LYS A 68 -24.43 19.47 -15.61
N ARG A 69 -24.10 19.93 -14.38
CA ARG A 69 -23.63 21.31 -14.12
C ARG A 69 -22.60 21.50 -12.99
N SER A 70 -22.09 20.44 -12.34
CA SER A 70 -21.02 20.60 -11.32
C SER A 70 -19.60 20.58 -11.95
N ARG A 71 -19.34 19.77 -12.98
CA ARG A 71 -18.01 19.70 -13.62
C ARG A 71 -17.61 20.96 -14.40
N LEU A 72 -18.57 21.80 -14.78
CA LEU A 72 -18.31 23.03 -15.56
C LEU A 72 -17.93 24.22 -14.65
N ILE A 73 -18.37 24.22 -13.38
CA ILE A 73 -18.02 25.26 -12.41
C ILE A 73 -16.58 25.07 -11.92
N ILE A 74 -16.16 23.82 -11.66
CA ILE A 74 -14.79 23.50 -11.22
C ILE A 74 -13.75 23.89 -12.28
N ILE A 75 -14.03 23.65 -13.56
CA ILE A 75 -13.14 24.03 -14.67
C ILE A 75 -13.05 25.56 -14.80
N ILE A 76 -14.17 26.29 -14.67
CA ILE A 76 -14.15 27.76 -14.74
C ILE A 76 -13.37 28.33 -13.55
N THR A 77 -13.55 27.81 -12.33
CA THR A 77 -12.79 28.26 -11.15
C THR A 77 -11.29 27.98 -11.29
N ALA A 78 -10.90 26.80 -11.80
CA ALA A 78 -9.49 26.47 -12.02
C ALA A 78 -8.83 27.38 -13.07
N ILE A 79 -9.52 27.68 -14.17
CA ILE A 79 -9.02 28.61 -15.20
C ILE A 79 -8.89 30.03 -14.65
N THR A 80 -9.84 30.50 -13.83
CA THR A 80 -9.74 31.84 -13.21
C THR A 80 -8.57 31.94 -12.22
N VAL A 81 -8.29 30.89 -11.44
CA VAL A 81 -7.15 30.86 -10.51
C VAL A 81 -5.83 30.80 -11.29
N LEU A 82 -5.75 29.99 -12.35
CA LEU A 82 -4.56 29.92 -13.22
C LEU A 82 -4.27 31.26 -13.90
N ALA A 83 -5.30 31.94 -14.41
CA ALA A 83 -5.13 33.27 -15.01
C ALA A 83 -4.66 34.31 -13.98
N ALA A 84 -5.20 34.29 -12.75
CA ALA A 84 -4.79 35.19 -11.68
C ALA A 84 -3.34 34.96 -11.24
N VAL A 85 -2.90 33.69 -11.17
CA VAL A 85 -1.51 33.33 -10.85
C VAL A 85 -0.54 33.79 -11.94
N LEU A 86 -0.88 33.60 -13.22
CA LEU A 86 -0.05 34.07 -14.33
C LEU A 86 0.06 35.59 -14.37
N ILE A 87 -1.03 36.31 -14.11
CA ILE A 87 -1.02 37.77 -14.00
C ILE A 87 -0.14 38.23 -12.82
N PHE A 88 -0.23 37.55 -11.67
CA PHE A 88 0.61 37.85 -10.50
C PHE A 88 2.10 37.66 -10.78
N PHE A 89 2.49 36.58 -11.47
CA PHE A 89 3.89 36.33 -11.82
C PHE A 89 4.44 37.34 -12.84
N ILE A 90 3.65 37.73 -13.84
CA ILE A 90 4.05 38.77 -14.81
C ILE A 90 4.19 40.12 -14.10
N TRP A 91 3.25 40.48 -13.21
CA TRP A 91 3.32 41.73 -12.46
C TRP A 91 4.51 41.77 -11.49
N ARG A 92 4.82 40.63 -10.84
CA ARG A 92 6.00 40.46 -9.98
C ARG A 92 7.32 40.52 -10.76
N SER A 93 7.32 40.06 -12.03
CA SER A 93 8.51 40.10 -12.90
C SER A 93 8.87 41.51 -13.36
N VAL A 94 7.90 42.44 -13.45
CA VAL A 94 8.14 43.80 -13.95
C VAL A 94 8.53 44.77 -12.83
N ASN A 95 8.25 44.44 -11.57
CA ASN A 95 8.54 45.30 -10.42
C ASN A 95 9.88 45.04 -9.71
N ASN A 96 10.67 44.06 -10.16
CA ASN A 96 11.99 43.77 -9.60
C ASN A 96 13.11 44.21 -10.55
N GLU A 97 13.25 45.52 -10.69
CA GLU A 97 14.42 46.14 -11.29
C GLU A 97 14.71 47.44 -10.54
N ASN A 98 15.56 47.31 -9.50
CA ASN A 98 16.49 48.33 -8.99
C ASN A 98 17.26 47.70 -7.81
N ASP A 99 18.47 47.21 -8.09
CA ASP A 99 19.67 47.71 -7.41
C ASP A 99 20.93 47.16 -8.08
N ASN A 100 21.63 48.07 -8.73
CA ASN A 100 23.00 47.91 -9.19
C ASN A 100 23.95 48.04 -8.00
N THR A 101 24.97 47.17 -7.88
CA THR A 101 26.37 47.61 -7.72
C THR A 101 27.36 46.48 -8.01
N THR A 102 28.15 46.75 -9.03
CA THR A 102 29.33 46.08 -9.58
C THR A 102 30.53 46.06 -8.63
N SER A 103 31.38 45.04 -8.81
CA SER A 103 32.87 45.05 -8.76
C SER A 103 33.49 44.29 -7.58
N GLN A 104 34.58 43.53 -7.71
CA GLN A 104 35.46 43.16 -8.82
C GLN A 104 36.38 42.05 -8.26
N ALA A 105 36.89 41.23 -9.16
CA ALA A 105 37.82 40.14 -8.93
C ALA A 105 39.19 40.57 -8.35
N LYS A 106 39.94 39.60 -7.76
CA LYS A 106 41.34 39.31 -8.12
C LYS A 106 41.91 38.06 -7.42
N ASN A 107 42.69 37.32 -8.21
CA ASN A 107 43.43 36.07 -7.98
C ASN A 107 44.51 36.13 -6.90
N SER A 108 44.92 34.97 -6.36
CA SER A 108 46.31 34.48 -6.50
C SER A 108 46.50 32.99 -6.14
N LEU A 109 47.23 32.29 -7.00
CA LEU A 109 47.91 31.02 -6.75
C LEU A 109 49.07 31.22 -5.77
N GLN A 110 49.38 30.23 -4.92
CA GLN A 110 50.77 29.77 -4.79
C GLN A 110 50.91 28.29 -4.38
N SER A 111 51.82 27.66 -5.11
CA SER A 111 52.29 26.28 -5.10
C SER A 111 53.15 25.91 -3.88
N GLY A 112 53.09 24.64 -3.48
CA GLY A 112 54.04 24.00 -2.56
C GLY A 112 54.05 22.49 -2.73
N LYS A 113 55.04 21.98 -3.46
CA LYS A 113 55.22 20.59 -3.91
C LYS A 113 56.32 19.92 -3.06
N VAL A 114 56.04 18.85 -2.31
CA VAL A 114 57.07 17.85 -1.92
C VAL A 114 56.45 16.44 -1.84
N LYS A 115 57.01 15.53 -2.65
CA LYS A 115 56.82 14.07 -2.63
C LYS A 115 57.64 13.46 -1.48
N LYS A 116 57.14 12.37 -0.85
CA LYS A 116 57.91 11.12 -0.63
C LYS A 116 56.98 9.96 -0.23
N LYS A 117 57.49 8.76 -0.42
CA LYS A 117 56.87 7.46 -0.73
C LYS A 117 57.17 6.45 0.41
N GLY A 118 56.32 5.44 0.58
CA GLY A 118 56.54 4.23 1.41
C GLY A 118 55.33 3.97 2.32
N SER A 119 54.36 3.11 2.00
CA SER A 119 54.35 1.65 1.76
C SER A 119 54.57 0.78 3.01
N HIS A 120 53.57 -0.08 3.22
CA HIS A 120 53.52 -1.34 3.98
C HIS A 120 52.93 -1.38 5.40
N THR A 121 51.65 -1.83 5.40
CA THR A 121 51.14 -3.06 6.03
C THR A 121 50.99 -3.06 7.56
N LYS A 122 49.72 -3.09 8.03
CA LYS A 122 49.35 -3.66 9.33
C LYS A 122 48.40 -4.85 9.14
N VAL A 123 49.01 -6.03 9.27
CA VAL A 123 48.59 -7.23 10.00
C VAL A 123 47.12 -7.68 9.90
N VAL A 124 46.92 -8.79 9.18
CA VAL A 124 45.87 -9.78 9.39
C VAL A 124 46.20 -10.60 10.64
N SER A 125 45.22 -10.87 11.49
CA SER A 125 45.14 -12.12 12.25
C SER A 125 43.71 -12.43 12.66
N SER A 126 43.39 -13.70 12.54
CA SER A 126 42.10 -14.34 12.46
C SER A 126 41.79 -15.17 13.71
N SER A 127 40.49 -15.50 13.80
CA SER A 127 39.89 -16.71 14.38
C SER A 127 39.69 -16.88 15.90
N ASN A 128 38.39 -17.00 16.20
CA ASN A 128 37.70 -17.99 17.04
C ASN A 128 37.77 -17.89 18.57
N SER A 129 36.60 -17.61 19.14
CA SER A 129 36.13 -18.38 20.30
C SER A 129 34.64 -18.72 20.13
N SER A 130 34.39 -20.03 20.10
CA SER A 130 33.10 -20.68 20.18
C SER A 130 32.58 -20.63 21.61
N THR A 131 31.39 -20.10 21.81
CA THR A 131 30.57 -20.42 22.99
C THR A 131 29.15 -20.68 22.54
N SER A 132 28.76 -21.94 22.67
CA SER A 132 27.41 -22.45 22.50
C SER A 132 26.57 -21.98 23.67
N ALA A 133 25.60 -21.10 23.43
CA ALA A 133 24.52 -20.83 24.34
C ALA A 133 23.23 -20.71 23.53
N SER A 134 22.42 -21.78 23.60
CA SER A 134 21.05 -21.79 23.13
C SER A 134 20.22 -20.81 23.97
N SER A 135 19.90 -19.68 23.37
CA SER A 135 18.76 -18.85 23.75
C SER A 135 18.18 -18.29 22.47
N SER A 136 16.85 -18.32 22.37
CA SER A 136 16.06 -17.76 21.28
C SER A 136 16.22 -16.24 21.27
N ALA A 137 17.37 -15.76 20.81
CA ALA A 137 17.65 -14.36 20.62
C ALA A 137 16.94 -13.94 19.34
N ALA A 138 15.88 -13.14 19.47
CA ALA A 138 15.33 -12.39 18.37
C ALA A 138 16.49 -11.69 17.65
N LYS A 139 16.63 -11.93 16.33
CA LYS A 139 17.58 -11.16 15.54
C LYS A 139 17.19 -9.68 15.70
N PRO A 140 18.12 -8.78 16.05
CA PRO A 140 17.80 -7.41 16.46
C PRO A 140 17.22 -6.52 15.34
N ASN A 141 16.93 -7.08 14.16
CA ASN A 141 16.45 -6.34 13.01
C ASN A 141 15.39 -7.13 12.23
N GLN A 142 14.45 -7.76 12.92
CA GLN A 142 13.31 -8.46 12.30
C GLN A 142 12.01 -7.74 12.60
N LEU A 143 11.14 -7.66 11.59
CA LEU A 143 9.77 -7.20 11.73
C LEU A 143 8.89 -8.30 12.36
N SER A 144 7.84 -7.89 13.06
CA SER A 144 6.82 -8.78 13.60
C SER A 144 5.45 -8.33 13.12
N ALA A 145 4.67 -9.25 12.54
CA ALA A 145 3.34 -8.96 12.01
C ALA A 145 2.34 -8.47 13.06
N THR A 146 2.57 -8.77 14.34
CA THR A 146 1.70 -8.32 15.45
C THR A 146 2.11 -6.98 16.05
N ALA A 147 3.20 -6.38 15.57
CA ALA A 147 3.77 -5.16 16.13
C ALA A 147 4.14 -4.13 15.05
N LEU A 148 3.61 -4.27 13.83
CA LEU A 148 3.77 -3.27 12.78
C LEU A 148 2.96 -2.03 13.14
N THR A 149 3.56 -0.86 12.96
CA THR A 149 2.79 0.40 12.89
C THR A 149 1.98 0.46 11.59
N PRO A 150 0.99 1.36 11.47
CA PRO A 150 0.30 1.57 10.19
C PRO A 150 1.26 1.85 9.03
N SER A 151 2.26 2.70 9.24
CA SER A 151 3.28 2.99 8.20
C SER A 151 4.14 1.80 7.84
N GLN A 152 4.53 0.97 8.82
CA GLN A 152 5.26 -0.26 8.52
C GLN A 152 4.37 -1.29 7.82
N THR A 153 3.08 -1.30 8.11
CA THR A 153 2.11 -2.18 7.44
C THR A 153 1.98 -1.80 5.96
N ALA A 154 1.69 -0.53 5.67
CA ALA A 154 1.59 -0.03 4.30
C ALA A 154 2.90 -0.24 3.52
N ALA A 155 4.05 0.11 4.12
CA ALA A 155 5.36 -0.08 3.51
C ALA A 155 5.69 -1.55 3.24
N ALA A 156 5.38 -2.45 4.17
CA ALA A 156 5.61 -3.89 4.00
C ALA A 156 4.77 -4.47 2.86
N ILE A 157 3.50 -4.07 2.75
CA ILE A 157 2.60 -4.51 1.68
C ILE A 157 3.07 -3.95 0.34
N ALA A 158 3.40 -2.65 0.27
CA ALA A 158 3.91 -2.01 -0.95
C ALA A 158 5.22 -2.65 -1.44
N TYR A 159 6.17 -2.88 -0.54
CA TYR A 159 7.43 -3.53 -0.87
C TYR A 159 7.21 -4.96 -1.39
N TYR A 160 6.40 -5.75 -0.71
CA TYR A 160 6.08 -7.11 -1.15
C TYR A 160 5.37 -7.13 -2.51
N ALA A 161 4.42 -6.23 -2.71
CA ALA A 161 3.66 -6.16 -3.95
C ALA A 161 4.50 -5.73 -5.16
N ASP A 162 5.47 -4.84 -4.95
CA ASP A 162 6.45 -4.42 -5.96
C ASP A 162 7.41 -5.56 -6.32
N GLU A 163 8.00 -6.22 -5.32
CA GLU A 163 8.95 -7.32 -5.52
C GLU A 163 8.31 -8.53 -6.23
N GLU A 164 7.04 -8.80 -5.96
CA GLU A 164 6.28 -9.87 -6.63
C GLU A 164 5.69 -9.42 -7.98
N GLY A 165 5.84 -8.15 -8.36
CA GLY A 165 5.42 -7.59 -9.65
C GLY A 165 3.92 -7.32 -9.78
N TYR A 166 3.17 -7.27 -8.68
CA TYR A 166 1.77 -6.84 -8.67
C TYR A 166 1.64 -5.33 -8.87
N TRP A 167 2.57 -4.57 -8.30
CA TRP A 167 2.71 -3.13 -8.46
C TRP A 167 4.08 -2.79 -9.03
N GLN A 168 4.24 -1.54 -9.42
CA GLN A 168 5.50 -1.02 -9.95
C GLN A 168 5.81 0.30 -9.25
N PHE A 169 6.61 0.22 -8.20
CA PHE A 169 7.07 1.35 -7.44
C PHE A 169 8.56 1.60 -7.68
N ASN A 170 8.95 2.86 -7.51
CA ASN A 170 10.35 3.27 -7.54
C ASN A 170 10.63 4.04 -6.26
N PHE A 171 10.85 3.31 -5.18
CA PHE A 171 11.06 3.88 -3.85
C PHE A 171 12.31 4.77 -3.85
N THR A 172 12.11 6.08 -3.74
CA THR A 172 13.20 7.08 -3.75
C THR A 172 13.03 8.05 -2.60
N GLN A 173 14.12 8.72 -2.20
CA GLN A 173 14.07 9.64 -1.05
C GLN A 173 13.12 10.85 -1.22
N GLU A 174 12.75 11.13 -2.46
CA GLU A 174 11.93 12.28 -2.85
C GLU A 174 10.47 11.87 -3.13
N ASN A 175 10.21 10.57 -3.35
CA ASN A 175 8.89 10.00 -3.61
C ASN A 175 8.80 8.64 -2.87
N TYR A 176 8.22 8.62 -1.67
CA TYR A 176 7.94 7.35 -0.97
C TYR A 176 6.47 7.00 -1.17
N LEU A 177 5.71 6.77 -0.09
CA LEU A 177 4.31 6.41 -0.20
C LEU A 177 3.42 7.48 0.43
N GLU A 178 2.33 7.77 -0.25
CA GLU A 178 1.13 8.33 0.36
C GLU A 178 0.11 7.19 0.45
N THR A 179 -0.50 7.02 1.62
CA THR A 179 -1.61 6.09 1.80
C THR A 179 -2.85 6.84 2.28
N PHE A 180 -3.95 6.61 1.57
CA PHE A 180 -5.26 7.16 1.88
C PHE A 180 -6.17 6.03 2.33
N GLU A 181 -6.67 6.14 3.54
CA GLU A 181 -7.79 5.32 3.99
C GLU A 181 -9.08 5.86 3.36
N GLU A 182 -9.71 5.07 2.49
CA GLU A 182 -11.02 5.38 1.94
C GLU A 182 -12.08 4.47 2.58
N THR A 183 -13.14 5.10 3.09
CA THR A 183 -14.26 4.42 3.80
C THR A 183 -15.54 4.35 2.96
N THR A 184 -15.44 4.50 1.63
CA THR A 184 -16.64 4.46 0.78
C THR A 184 -16.51 3.40 -0.32
N PRO A 185 -17.47 2.45 -0.42
CA PRO A 185 -17.55 1.48 -1.51
C PRO A 185 -17.86 2.11 -2.88
N ASP A 186 -18.03 3.44 -2.95
CA ASP A 186 -18.49 4.14 -4.14
C ASP A 186 -17.41 4.31 -5.22
N ASN A 187 -16.14 4.00 -4.93
CA ASN A 187 -15.04 4.19 -5.87
C ASN A 187 -14.70 2.91 -6.66
N TYR A 188 -14.65 1.76 -5.98
CA TYR A 188 -14.32 0.46 -6.58
C TYR A 188 -15.09 -0.67 -5.89
N ASP A 189 -15.79 -1.50 -6.67
CA ASP A 189 -16.37 -2.74 -6.15
C ASP A 189 -15.28 -3.81 -6.13
N LEU A 190 -14.73 -4.11 -4.95
CA LEU A 190 -13.62 -5.04 -4.77
C LEU A 190 -14.17 -6.42 -4.40
N SER A 191 -13.68 -7.48 -5.07
CA SER A 191 -14.10 -8.87 -4.84
C SER A 191 -13.97 -9.33 -3.38
N VAL A 192 -13.08 -8.71 -2.61
CA VAL A 192 -12.90 -8.89 -1.17
C VAL A 192 -12.79 -7.50 -0.53
N PRO A 193 -13.92 -6.90 -0.12
CA PRO A 193 -13.89 -5.64 0.61
C PRO A 193 -13.21 -5.86 1.97
N GLY A 194 -12.47 -4.86 2.43
CA GLY A 194 -11.81 -4.92 3.73
C GLY A 194 -12.79 -4.90 4.90
N ASP A 195 -12.25 -5.09 6.11
CA ASP A 195 -12.98 -4.85 7.35
C ASP A 195 -13.67 -3.47 7.29
N ASP A 196 -14.95 -3.42 7.65
CA ASP A 196 -15.79 -2.21 7.60
C ASP A 196 -15.83 -1.49 6.23
N ASN A 197 -15.54 -2.21 5.14
CA ASN A 197 -15.38 -1.69 3.77
C ASN A 197 -14.22 -0.70 3.61
N VAL A 198 -13.21 -0.78 4.48
CA VAL A 198 -11.99 0.03 4.37
C VAL A 198 -11.12 -0.49 3.22
N GLN A 199 -10.69 0.44 2.38
CA GLN A 199 -9.68 0.20 1.34
C GLN A 199 -8.56 1.22 1.49
N TYR A 200 -7.33 0.80 1.19
CA TYR A 200 -6.16 1.64 1.27
C TYR A 200 -5.59 1.84 -0.12
N GLU A 201 -5.69 3.07 -0.63
CA GLU A 201 -4.98 3.46 -1.85
C GLU A 201 -3.54 3.83 -1.49
N ILE A 202 -2.58 3.18 -2.15
CA ILE A 202 -1.16 3.50 -2.08
C ILE A 202 -0.75 4.18 -3.38
N ARG A 203 -0.06 5.31 -3.27
CA ARG A 203 0.57 5.98 -4.41
C ARG A 203 1.93 6.54 -4.07
N MET A 204 2.73 6.76 -5.10
CA MET A 204 4.00 7.46 -4.95
C MET A 204 3.75 8.96 -4.81
N ALA A 205 4.30 9.58 -3.76
CA ALA A 205 4.16 11.02 -3.53
C ALA A 205 4.58 11.82 -4.78
N GLY A 206 3.83 12.87 -5.13
CA GLY A 206 4.16 13.76 -6.25
C GLY A 206 4.02 13.17 -7.66
N THR A 207 3.58 11.91 -7.79
CA THR A 207 3.27 11.30 -9.10
C THR A 207 1.78 11.49 -9.43
N GLY A 208 1.47 11.92 -10.66
CA GLY A 208 0.09 12.10 -11.12
C GLY A 208 -0.65 10.77 -11.34
N SER A 209 -1.99 10.81 -11.46
CA SER A 209 -2.86 9.63 -11.49
C SER A 209 -2.57 8.70 -12.68
N GLY A 210 -1.84 7.63 -12.41
CA GLY A 210 -1.60 6.54 -13.34
C GLY A 210 -2.03 5.24 -12.66
N GLY A 211 -3.33 4.96 -12.66
CA GLY A 211 -3.91 3.83 -11.94
C GLY A 211 -3.81 3.92 -10.42
N SER A 212 -4.57 3.06 -9.73
CA SER A 212 -4.63 2.99 -8.27
C SER A 212 -4.10 1.64 -7.79
N SER A 213 -3.11 1.67 -6.91
CA SER A 213 -2.60 0.48 -6.21
C SER A 213 -3.34 0.37 -4.89
N ILE A 214 -4.20 -0.64 -4.74
CA ILE A 214 -5.12 -0.73 -3.59
C ILE A 214 -4.92 -2.02 -2.84
N TYR A 215 -4.95 -1.96 -1.51
CA TYR A 215 -5.07 -3.16 -0.70
C TYR A 215 -6.23 -3.07 0.29
N THR A 216 -6.77 -4.22 0.67
CA THR A 216 -7.74 -4.35 1.77
C THR A 216 -7.18 -5.25 2.86
N LEU A 217 -7.66 -5.06 4.09
CA LEU A 217 -7.31 -5.90 5.24
C LEU A 217 -8.55 -6.55 5.82
N ASN A 218 -8.49 -7.87 6.05
CA ASN A 218 -9.53 -8.63 6.73
C ASN A 218 -8.99 -9.24 8.03
N GLY A 219 -9.74 -9.07 9.13
CA GLY A 219 -9.32 -9.44 10.47
C GLY A 219 -7.93 -8.92 10.84
N GLY A 220 -7.53 -7.77 10.28
CA GLY A 220 -6.20 -7.17 10.42
C GLY A 220 -5.01 -8.03 9.98
N THR A 221 -5.22 -9.17 9.30
CA THR A 221 -4.17 -10.17 9.06
C THR A 221 -4.13 -10.72 7.65
N GLU A 222 -5.24 -10.71 6.92
CA GLU A 222 -5.29 -11.11 5.51
C GLU A 222 -5.25 -9.86 4.63
N VAL A 223 -4.35 -9.84 3.66
CA VAL A 223 -4.11 -8.74 2.72
C VAL A 223 -4.57 -9.16 1.34
N ASN A 224 -5.47 -8.39 0.72
CA ASN A 224 -5.85 -8.56 -0.68
C ASN A 224 -5.27 -7.41 -1.49
N ILE A 225 -4.58 -7.70 -2.59
CA ILE A 225 -3.86 -6.72 -3.41
C ILE A 225 -4.58 -6.54 -4.75
N TYR A 226 -4.78 -5.29 -5.16
CA TYR A 226 -5.47 -4.89 -6.38
C TYR A 226 -4.65 -3.89 -7.18
N SER A 227 -4.79 -3.92 -8.50
CA SER A 227 -4.28 -2.86 -9.39
C SER A 227 -5.41 -2.40 -10.29
N ILE A 228 -5.70 -1.11 -10.26
CA ILE A 228 -6.82 -0.52 -11.01
C ILE A 228 -6.26 0.41 -12.08
N SER A 229 -6.63 0.15 -13.33
CA SER A 229 -6.20 0.98 -14.46
C SER A 229 -7.21 2.11 -14.71
N ASP A 230 -6.71 3.34 -14.81
CA ASP A 230 -7.51 4.56 -15.10
C ASP A 230 -7.79 4.74 -16.60
N ASP A 231 -7.67 3.67 -17.39
CA ASP A 231 -7.78 3.72 -18.86
C ASP A 231 -9.24 3.88 -19.35
N GLY A 232 -10.20 3.96 -18.43
CA GLY A 232 -11.62 4.11 -18.72
C GLY A 232 -12.24 2.92 -19.45
N THR A 233 -11.54 1.79 -19.56
CA THR A 233 -12.01 0.59 -20.26
C THR A 233 -12.66 -0.42 -19.33
N ASN A 234 -12.33 -0.38 -18.03
CA ASN A 234 -12.95 -1.21 -17.01
C ASN A 234 -14.28 -0.61 -16.56
N ASN A 235 -15.34 -0.86 -17.36
CA ASN A 235 -16.74 -0.74 -16.90
C ASN A 235 -17.16 -1.99 -16.09
N SER A 236 -16.21 -2.70 -15.50
CA SER A 236 -16.50 -3.79 -14.58
C SER A 236 -16.51 -3.17 -13.20
N ASP A 237 -17.71 -2.97 -12.66
CA ASP A 237 -17.95 -2.69 -11.25
C ASP A 237 -17.58 -3.93 -10.42
N ASP A 238 -16.44 -4.58 -10.67
CA ASP A 238 -16.03 -5.81 -9.99
C ASP A 238 -14.52 -6.03 -10.25
N TYR A 239 -13.69 -5.66 -9.28
CA TYR A 239 -12.23 -5.81 -9.31
C TYR A 239 -11.82 -7.04 -8.51
N THR A 240 -11.18 -8.00 -9.17
CA THR A 240 -10.66 -9.21 -8.51
C THR A 240 -9.28 -8.95 -7.92
N ALA A 241 -9.02 -9.45 -6.71
CA ALA A 241 -7.70 -9.39 -6.11
C ALA A 241 -6.67 -10.12 -6.99
N LEU A 242 -5.53 -9.48 -7.24
CA LEU A 242 -4.38 -10.07 -7.91
C LEU A 242 -3.79 -11.20 -7.05
N THR A 243 -3.81 -11.02 -5.73
CA THR A 243 -3.39 -12.01 -4.75
C THR A 243 -4.03 -11.76 -3.38
N THR A 244 -4.12 -12.82 -2.59
CA THR A 244 -4.50 -12.79 -1.18
C THR A 244 -3.40 -13.47 -0.36
N VAL A 245 -2.83 -12.75 0.60
CA VAL A 245 -1.69 -13.21 1.40
C VAL A 245 -1.82 -12.73 2.85
N SER A 246 -1.39 -13.53 3.82
CA SER A 246 -1.38 -13.08 5.21
C SER A 246 -0.24 -12.06 5.46
N LEU A 247 -0.48 -11.07 6.30
CA LEU A 247 0.52 -10.10 6.77
C LEU A 247 1.74 -10.79 7.40
N SER A 248 1.54 -11.92 8.07
CA SER A 248 2.63 -12.74 8.60
C SER A 248 3.55 -13.31 7.52
N ASN A 249 3.01 -13.71 6.37
CA ASN A 249 3.81 -14.19 5.24
C ASN A 249 4.56 -13.05 4.55
N ILE A 250 3.95 -11.87 4.43
CA ILE A 250 4.63 -10.66 3.94
C ILE A 250 5.82 -10.31 4.85
N VAL A 251 5.60 -10.26 6.17
CA VAL A 251 6.67 -10.00 7.14
C VAL A 251 7.76 -11.06 7.09
N LYS A 252 7.38 -12.33 6.95
CA LYS A 252 8.34 -13.42 6.78
C LYS A 252 9.19 -13.24 5.51
N TYR A 253 8.57 -12.89 4.38
CA TYR A 253 9.28 -12.60 3.13
C TYR A 253 10.33 -11.50 3.33
N ILE A 254 9.94 -10.38 3.92
CA ILE A 254 10.84 -9.25 4.20
C ILE A 254 12.00 -9.67 5.11
N ASN A 255 11.70 -10.42 6.18
CA ASN A 255 12.71 -10.90 7.13
C ASN A 255 13.68 -11.91 6.51
N ASP A 256 13.20 -12.79 5.62
CA ASP A 256 14.02 -13.82 4.97
C ASP A 256 14.91 -13.22 3.87
N ASN A 257 14.45 -12.15 3.21
CA ASN A 257 15.19 -11.43 2.17
C ASN A 257 16.15 -10.36 2.73
N ASN A 258 16.16 -10.13 4.06
CA ASN A 258 16.90 -9.08 4.75
C ASN A 258 16.50 -7.64 4.35
N SER A 259 15.26 -7.45 3.92
CA SER A 259 14.72 -6.16 3.43
C SER A 259 14.09 -5.29 4.53
N VAL A 260 14.38 -5.58 5.80
CA VAL A 260 13.78 -4.88 6.94
C VAL A 260 14.16 -3.39 6.96
N GLU A 261 15.40 -3.07 6.62
CA GLU A 261 15.86 -1.67 6.56
C GLU A 261 15.17 -0.88 5.43
N ASP A 262 14.94 -1.53 4.28
CA ASP A 262 14.26 -0.92 3.15
C ASP A 262 12.81 -0.58 3.53
N VAL A 263 12.10 -1.54 4.13
CA VAL A 263 10.72 -1.33 4.61
C VAL A 263 10.65 -0.25 5.69
N ASN A 264 11.58 -0.24 6.65
CA ASN A 264 11.63 0.80 7.67
C ASN A 264 11.95 2.18 7.08
N THR A 265 12.80 2.23 6.05
CA THR A 265 13.10 3.46 5.33
C THR A 265 11.85 3.97 4.61
N ILE A 266 11.17 3.11 3.84
CA ILE A 266 9.90 3.47 3.19
C ILE A 266 8.90 3.99 4.22
N ALA A 267 8.67 3.24 5.30
CA ALA A 267 7.71 3.60 6.35
C ALA A 267 8.03 4.96 7.01
N LYS A 268 9.30 5.23 7.30
CA LYS A 268 9.76 6.46 7.96
C LYS A 268 9.44 7.72 7.16
N TYR A 269 9.47 7.62 5.84
CA TYR A 269 9.29 8.77 4.95
C TYR A 269 7.94 8.76 4.21
N SER A 270 7.08 7.80 4.55
CA SER A 270 5.71 7.73 4.02
C SER A 270 4.78 8.65 4.80
N THR A 271 3.80 9.23 4.13
CA THR A 271 2.67 9.92 4.76
C THR A 271 1.49 8.98 4.75
N ILE A 272 1.00 8.61 5.94
CA ILE A 272 -0.06 7.63 6.10
C ILE A 272 -1.19 8.30 6.86
N GLU A 273 -2.36 8.39 6.23
CA GLU A 273 -3.61 8.77 6.87
C GLU A 273 -4.35 7.46 7.22
N ASP A 274 -4.05 6.91 8.39
CA ASP A 274 -4.62 5.67 8.93
C ASP A 274 -4.73 5.81 10.46
N ASP A 275 -5.95 5.75 10.98
CA ASP A 275 -6.27 6.07 12.39
C ASP A 275 -6.35 4.82 13.31
N ARG A 276 -5.92 3.65 12.83
CA ARG A 276 -5.97 2.38 13.58
C ARG A 276 -5.10 2.30 14.84
#